data_AF-A0A0R3RLY4-F1
#
_entry.id   AF-A0A0R3RLY4-F1
#
_cell.length_a   1.000
_cell.length_b   1.000
_cell.length_c   1.000
_cell.angle_alpha   90.00
_cell.angle_beta   90.00
_cell.angle_gamma   90.00
#
_symmetry.space_group_name_H-M   'P 1'
#
loop_
_entity.id
_entity.type
_entity.pdbx_description
1 polymer ?
#
loop_
_entity_poly.entity_id
_entity_poly.type
_entity_poly.pdbx_seq_one_letter_code
_entity_poly.pdbx_strand_id
1 'polypeptide(L)'
;MNDGTIQTNDIDQLDGDYWDRNLETNYTQPSRRRHFSLEVGDATFYVDPVEMSKTSPYFELLTTSRHFVEGIRGSSRLHDRSDEIACMLKSICPTVYDIYPCIIRVQSIPALARLADKYDLKRLQHCCEYFALRANFKKCGNNDLVKLLQTAIVYNYDSKLRENLINELMNRSQFLDNSVNNEMTKEICTIIIKHSLKHHVTNMLGGVCHSCGQQKAMGAIIGNCCCMWQCKRCHSVYCLKCALMPCMVEVEGHLRNAFEKYEMEGLKKEIESEITAKRS
;
A
#
# COMPACT_ATOMS: atom_id res chain seq x y z
N MET A 1 -41.19 16.07 -3.00
CA MET A 1 -40.41 16.08 -1.75
C MET A 1 -40.42 14.68 -1.18
N ASN A 2 -39.30 13.98 -1.31
CA ASN A 2 -38.82 12.88 -0.47
C ASN A 2 -37.51 12.43 -1.11
N ASP A 3 -36.43 13.06 -0.65
CA ASP A 3 -35.06 12.71 -1.00
C ASP A 3 -34.61 11.59 -0.05
N GLY A 4 -34.46 10.40 -0.59
CA GLY A 4 -34.00 9.22 0.12
C GLY A 4 -32.48 9.22 0.20
N THR A 5 -31.92 10.04 1.09
CA THR A 5 -30.50 9.92 1.45
C THR A 5 -30.31 8.73 2.39
N ILE A 6 -29.81 7.64 1.84
CA ILE A 6 -29.23 6.51 2.58
C ILE A 6 -28.00 7.05 3.34
N GLN A 7 -28.13 7.15 4.66
CA GLN A 7 -27.02 7.45 5.56
C GLN A 7 -26.03 6.27 5.51
N THR A 8 -24.87 6.52 4.93
CA THR A 8 -23.74 5.57 4.83
C THR A 8 -22.82 5.74 6.04
N ASN A 9 -23.37 5.52 7.24
CA ASN A 9 -22.65 5.70 8.50
C ASN A 9 -22.63 4.44 9.38
N ASP A 10 -22.63 3.24 8.81
CA ASP A 10 -22.49 1.98 9.58
C ASP A 10 -21.76 0.89 8.76
N ILE A 11 -20.60 1.22 8.19
CA ILE A 11 -19.58 0.19 7.91
C ILE A 11 -18.46 0.47 8.89
N ASP A 12 -18.82 0.36 10.17
CA ASP A 12 -17.84 0.13 11.20
C ASP A 12 -17.06 -1.13 10.86
N GLN A 13 -15.77 -1.02 11.11
CA GLN A 13 -14.80 -2.08 11.02
C GLN A 13 -15.38 -3.29 11.74
N LEU A 14 -15.76 -4.32 10.98
CA LEU A 14 -15.92 -5.65 11.53
C LEU A 14 -14.60 -5.97 12.24
N ASP A 15 -14.65 -5.96 13.57
CA ASP A 15 -13.59 -6.46 14.42
C ASP A 15 -13.09 -7.77 13.83
N GLY A 16 -11.78 -7.99 13.88
CA GLY A 16 -11.10 -9.12 13.25
C GLY A 16 -11.57 -10.52 13.69
N ASP A 17 -12.60 -10.58 14.55
CA ASP A 17 -13.25 -11.77 15.09
C ASP A 17 -14.63 -12.07 14.47
N TYR A 18 -15.17 -11.21 13.58
CA TYR A 18 -16.53 -11.43 13.02
C TYR A 18 -16.60 -12.46 11.88
N TRP A 19 -15.46 -12.87 11.32
CA TRP A 19 -15.43 -13.90 10.28
C TRP A 19 -15.16 -15.26 10.91
N ASP A 20 -16.22 -16.07 11.01
CA ASP A 20 -16.16 -17.46 11.43
C ASP A 20 -15.07 -18.21 10.63
N ARG A 21 -14.12 -18.85 11.32
CA ARG A 21 -13.01 -19.61 10.69
C ARG A 21 -13.54 -20.73 9.78
N ASN A 22 -14.81 -21.08 9.91
CA ASN A 22 -15.52 -22.06 9.09
C ASN A 22 -15.76 -21.64 7.63
N LEU A 23 -15.54 -20.37 7.27
CA LEU A 23 -15.67 -19.87 5.89
C LEU A 23 -14.36 -19.86 5.09
N GLU A 24 -13.22 -20.14 5.75
CA GLU A 24 -11.92 -20.12 5.07
C GLU A 24 -11.70 -21.38 4.22
N THR A 25 -11.54 -21.18 2.92
CA THR A 25 -11.14 -22.24 1.99
C THR A 25 -9.75 -22.75 2.36
N ASN A 26 -9.63 -24.03 2.74
CA ASN A 26 -8.33 -24.66 2.99
C ASN A 26 -7.62 -25.02 1.67
N TYR A 27 -6.70 -24.17 1.21
CA TYR A 27 -5.93 -24.38 -0.02
C TYR A 27 -4.85 -25.46 0.08
N THR A 28 -4.57 -26.07 1.23
CA THR A 28 -3.53 -27.11 1.35
C THR A 28 -4.03 -28.51 0.99
N GLN A 29 -5.31 -28.65 0.64
CA GLN A 29 -5.92 -29.93 0.27
C GLN A 29 -6.51 -29.85 -1.14
N PRO A 30 -6.28 -30.88 -1.98
CA PRO A 30 -6.87 -30.93 -3.30
C PRO A 30 -8.39 -31.15 -3.21
N SER A 31 -9.11 -30.71 -4.23
CA SER A 31 -10.51 -31.06 -4.45
C SER A 31 -10.76 -31.32 -5.93
N ARG A 32 -11.95 -31.83 -6.28
CA ARG A 32 -12.33 -32.05 -7.69
C ARG A 32 -12.15 -30.79 -8.55
N ARG A 33 -12.43 -29.62 -7.97
CA ARG A 33 -12.21 -28.31 -8.63
C ARG A 33 -10.76 -27.86 -8.48
N ARG A 34 -10.19 -27.95 -7.27
CA ARG A 34 -8.83 -27.50 -6.95
C ARG A 34 -7.82 -28.61 -7.12
N HIS A 35 -7.39 -28.83 -8.36
CA HIS A 35 -6.50 -29.93 -8.71
C HIS A 35 -5.14 -29.45 -9.23
N PHE A 36 -4.99 -28.17 -9.56
CA PHE A 36 -3.71 -27.60 -9.98
C PHE A 36 -2.87 -27.28 -8.74
N SER A 37 -1.63 -27.78 -8.65
CA SER A 37 -0.76 -27.55 -7.50
C SER A 37 0.21 -26.38 -7.71
N LEU A 38 0.36 -25.54 -6.68
CA LEU A 38 1.35 -24.48 -6.58
C LEU A 38 2.32 -24.85 -5.45
N GLU A 39 3.54 -25.26 -5.82
CA GLU A 39 4.64 -25.56 -4.90
C GLU A 39 5.35 -24.25 -4.52
N VAL A 40 5.44 -23.94 -3.22
CA VAL A 40 6.02 -22.70 -2.70
C VAL A 40 6.91 -23.02 -1.50
N GLY A 41 8.21 -23.20 -1.75
CA GLY A 41 9.11 -23.78 -0.75
C GLY A 41 8.63 -25.17 -0.31
N ASP A 42 8.43 -25.36 0.99
CA ASP A 42 7.93 -26.62 1.57
C ASP A 42 6.39 -26.71 1.59
N ALA A 43 5.68 -25.68 1.15
CA ALA A 43 4.22 -25.64 1.11
C ALA A 43 3.70 -26.01 -0.27
N THR A 44 2.54 -26.68 -0.32
CA THR A 44 1.79 -26.91 -1.56
C THR A 44 0.38 -26.38 -1.40
N PHE A 45 -0.06 -25.55 -2.35
CA PHE A 45 -1.42 -25.05 -2.44
C PHE A 45 -2.13 -25.64 -3.66
N TYR A 46 -3.42 -25.87 -3.55
CA TYR A 46 -4.25 -26.40 -4.62
C TYR A 46 -5.30 -25.38 -5.02
N VAL A 47 -5.33 -25.05 -6.31
CA VAL A 47 -6.18 -24.02 -6.90
C VAL A 47 -7.05 -24.58 -8.01
N ASP A 48 -8.18 -23.93 -8.26
CA ASP A 48 -9.01 -24.21 -9.43
C ASP A 48 -8.39 -23.48 -10.63
N PRO A 49 -7.89 -24.21 -11.65
CA PRO A 49 -7.20 -23.59 -12.78
C PRO A 49 -8.11 -22.65 -13.58
N VAL A 50 -9.42 -22.94 -13.64
CA VAL A 50 -10.42 -22.15 -14.39
C VAL A 50 -10.76 -20.86 -13.65
N GLU A 51 -10.84 -20.89 -12.32
CA GLU A 51 -11.04 -19.65 -11.55
C GLU A 51 -9.77 -18.79 -11.57
N MET A 52 -8.59 -19.41 -11.43
CA MET A 52 -7.32 -18.69 -11.49
C MET A 52 -7.11 -18.02 -12.85
N SER A 53 -7.45 -18.67 -13.96
CA SER A 53 -7.29 -18.07 -15.30
C SER A 53 -8.14 -16.82 -15.50
N LYS A 54 -9.29 -16.70 -14.83
CA LYS A 54 -10.12 -15.48 -14.89
C LYS A 54 -9.53 -14.32 -14.11
N THR A 55 -8.64 -14.58 -13.15
CA THR A 55 -8.09 -13.54 -12.26
C THR A 55 -6.92 -12.80 -12.88
N SER A 56 -6.13 -13.44 -13.74
CA SER A 56 -4.97 -12.85 -14.39
C SER A 56 -4.53 -13.63 -15.64
N PRO A 57 -4.07 -12.93 -16.70
CA PRO A 57 -3.43 -13.54 -17.86
C PRO A 57 -2.22 -14.42 -17.52
N TYR A 58 -1.45 -14.05 -16.48
CA TYR A 58 -0.33 -14.87 -16.02
C TYR A 58 -0.82 -16.26 -15.60
N PHE A 59 -1.88 -16.31 -14.80
CA PHE A 59 -2.43 -17.58 -14.34
C PHE A 59 -3.16 -18.33 -15.45
N GLU A 60 -3.79 -17.65 -16.41
CA GLU A 60 -4.33 -18.31 -17.60
C GLU A 60 -3.25 -19.10 -18.35
N LEU A 61 -2.11 -18.47 -18.61
CA LEU A 61 -0.96 -19.13 -19.25
C LEU A 61 -0.39 -20.25 -18.39
N LEU A 62 -0.34 -20.07 -17.07
CA LEU A 62 0.24 -21.05 -16.16
C LEU A 62 -0.64 -22.30 -15.98
N THR A 63 -1.95 -22.12 -15.83
CA THR A 63 -2.84 -23.19 -15.36
C THR A 63 -3.64 -23.86 -16.47
N THR A 64 -3.92 -23.16 -17.57
CA THR A 64 -4.80 -23.67 -18.64
C THR A 64 -4.11 -23.86 -19.98
N SER A 65 -2.97 -23.20 -20.22
CA SER A 65 -2.25 -23.32 -21.48
C SER A 65 -1.61 -24.69 -21.61
N ARG A 66 -1.79 -25.33 -22.77
CA ARG A 66 -1.10 -26.57 -23.13
C ARG A 66 0.25 -26.32 -23.81
N HIS A 67 0.66 -25.06 -23.92
CA HIS A 67 1.96 -24.69 -24.51
C HIS A 67 3.10 -24.72 -23.49
N PHE A 68 2.78 -24.79 -22.19
CA PHE A 68 3.74 -24.83 -21.10
C PHE A 68 3.67 -26.16 -20.34
N VAL A 69 4.81 -26.62 -19.83
CA VAL A 69 4.93 -27.91 -19.14
C VAL A 69 4.10 -27.91 -17.85
N GLU A 70 4.02 -26.76 -17.19
CA GLU A 70 3.27 -26.53 -15.96
C GLU A 70 1.77 -26.80 -16.17
N GLY A 71 1.18 -26.25 -17.23
CA GLY A 71 -0.21 -26.47 -17.58
C GLY A 71 -0.54 -27.91 -17.96
N ILE A 72 0.39 -28.60 -18.65
CA ILE A 72 0.25 -30.03 -18.98
C ILE A 72 0.35 -30.90 -17.72
N ARG A 73 1.31 -30.59 -16.83
CA ARG A 73 1.57 -31.35 -15.60
C ARG A 73 0.52 -31.10 -14.52
N GLY A 74 -0.18 -29.96 -14.60
CA GLY A 74 -1.11 -29.53 -13.56
C GLY A 74 -0.42 -29.05 -12.29
N SER A 75 0.83 -28.60 -12.39
CA SER A 75 1.62 -28.15 -11.25
C SER A 75 2.64 -27.09 -11.66
N SER A 76 2.84 -26.09 -10.81
CA SER A 76 3.90 -25.08 -10.97
C SER A 76 4.61 -24.80 -9.65
N ARG A 77 5.84 -24.29 -9.73
CA ARG A 77 6.62 -23.82 -8.58
C ARG A 77 6.71 -22.30 -8.59
N LEU A 78 6.36 -21.69 -7.46
CA LEU A 78 6.51 -20.25 -7.22
C LEU A 78 7.65 -20.02 -6.22
N HIS A 79 8.34 -18.89 -6.38
CA HIS A 79 9.52 -18.54 -5.58
C HIS A 79 9.25 -17.48 -4.50
N ASP A 80 7.99 -17.10 -4.29
CA ASP A 80 7.62 -16.18 -3.21
C ASP A 80 7.47 -16.92 -1.88
N ARG A 81 7.17 -16.18 -0.81
CA ARG A 81 6.97 -16.78 0.50
C ARG A 81 5.59 -17.44 0.59
N SER A 82 5.54 -18.59 1.26
CA SER A 82 4.32 -19.39 1.38
C SER A 82 3.19 -18.66 2.12
N ASP A 83 3.51 -17.83 3.13
CA ASP A 83 2.56 -17.01 3.85
C ASP A 83 1.93 -15.91 2.97
N GLU A 84 2.73 -15.28 2.11
CA GLU A 84 2.25 -14.28 1.16
C GLU A 84 1.36 -14.90 0.08
N ILE A 85 1.74 -16.05 -0.48
CA ILE A 85 0.92 -16.77 -1.46
C ILE A 85 -0.40 -17.21 -0.83
N ALA A 86 -0.39 -17.75 0.39
CA ALA A 86 -1.62 -18.10 1.10
C ALA A 86 -2.54 -16.88 1.28
N CYS A 87 -1.97 -15.72 1.65
CA CYS A 87 -2.71 -14.48 1.77
C CYS A 87 -3.28 -14.00 0.42
N MET A 88 -2.50 -14.09 -0.66
CA MET A 88 -2.94 -13.76 -2.02
C MET A 88 -4.11 -14.64 -2.46
N LEU A 89 -4.00 -15.96 -2.30
CA LEU A 89 -5.06 -16.91 -2.66
C LEU A 89 -6.35 -16.62 -1.89
N LYS A 90 -6.25 -16.35 -0.58
CA LYS A 90 -7.39 -15.92 0.24
C LYS A 90 -8.03 -14.62 -0.24
N SER A 91 -7.29 -13.75 -0.95
CA SER A 91 -7.77 -12.45 -1.41
C SER A 91 -8.39 -12.48 -2.81
N ILE A 92 -7.99 -13.42 -3.67
CA ILE A 92 -8.40 -13.48 -5.09
C ILE A 92 -9.37 -14.62 -5.40
N CYS A 93 -9.31 -15.72 -4.64
CA CYS A 93 -10.12 -16.90 -4.90
C CYS A 93 -11.42 -16.88 -4.08
N PRO A 94 -12.50 -17.45 -4.62
CA PRO A 94 -13.76 -17.56 -3.90
C PRO A 94 -13.68 -18.49 -2.67
N THR A 95 -14.53 -18.21 -1.68
CA THR A 95 -14.84 -19.13 -0.58
C THR A 95 -15.59 -20.37 -1.09
N VAL A 96 -15.81 -21.34 -0.21
CA VAL A 96 -16.66 -22.52 -0.48
C VAL A 96 -18.10 -22.19 -0.88
N TYR A 97 -18.56 -20.96 -0.65
CA TYR A 97 -19.90 -20.46 -1.01
C TYR A 97 -19.89 -19.56 -2.26
N ASP A 98 -18.82 -19.56 -3.05
CA ASP A 98 -18.63 -18.69 -4.22
C ASP A 98 -18.68 -17.18 -3.90
N ILE A 99 -18.49 -16.81 -2.63
CA ILE A 99 -18.29 -15.42 -2.19
C ILE A 99 -16.82 -15.08 -2.38
N TYR A 100 -16.49 -13.93 -2.99
CA TYR A 100 -15.10 -13.46 -3.18
C TYR A 100 -14.68 -12.58 -1.99
N PRO A 101 -13.96 -13.11 -0.99
CA PRO A 101 -13.58 -12.32 0.17
C PRO A 101 -12.34 -11.50 -0.18
N CYS A 102 -12.48 -10.18 -0.32
CA CYS A 102 -11.32 -9.28 -0.35
C CYS A 102 -10.98 -8.81 1.07
N ILE A 103 -10.59 -9.73 1.97
CA ILE A 103 -10.10 -9.32 3.30
C ILE A 103 -8.63 -8.93 3.17
N ILE A 104 -8.39 -7.66 2.86
CA ILE A 104 -7.06 -7.09 2.76
C ILE A 104 -6.77 -6.32 4.05
N ARG A 105 -5.78 -6.79 4.82
CA ARG A 105 -5.29 -6.08 6.01
C ARG A 105 -4.20 -5.11 5.58
N VAL A 106 -4.08 -3.98 6.30
CA VAL A 106 -3.08 -2.95 5.98
C VAL A 106 -1.65 -3.52 5.97
N GLN A 107 -1.35 -4.43 6.91
CA GLN A 107 -0.04 -5.07 7.03
C GLN A 107 0.28 -5.99 5.84
N SER A 108 -0.74 -6.54 5.17
CA SER A 108 -0.54 -7.42 4.01
C SER A 108 -0.52 -6.66 2.68
N ILE A 109 -0.96 -5.40 2.64
CA ILE A 109 -0.99 -4.58 1.41
C ILE A 109 0.37 -4.55 0.69
N PRO A 110 1.51 -4.30 1.35
CA PRO A 110 2.80 -4.26 0.64
C PRO A 110 3.13 -5.58 -0.08
N ALA A 111 2.91 -6.71 0.57
CA ALA A 111 3.15 -8.03 -0.02
C ALA A 111 2.15 -8.31 -1.16
N LEU A 112 0.86 -8.04 -0.94
CA LEU A 112 -0.19 -8.28 -1.93
C LEU A 112 -0.03 -7.41 -3.16
N ALA A 113 0.35 -6.13 -3.01
CA ALA A 113 0.62 -5.23 -4.13
C ALA A 113 1.80 -5.72 -4.98
N ARG A 114 2.88 -6.20 -4.33
CA ARG A 114 4.02 -6.80 -5.02
C ARG A 114 3.65 -8.06 -5.79
N LEU A 115 2.89 -8.96 -5.17
CA LEU A 115 2.41 -10.16 -5.86
C LEU A 115 1.42 -9.82 -6.98
N ALA A 116 0.58 -8.80 -6.78
CA ALA A 116 -0.38 -8.36 -7.78
C ALA A 116 0.31 -7.81 -9.03
N ASP A 117 1.36 -7.03 -8.87
CA ASP A 117 2.20 -6.58 -9.99
C ASP A 117 2.91 -7.76 -10.66
N LYS A 118 3.61 -8.60 -9.88
CA LYS A 118 4.36 -9.77 -10.38
C LYS A 118 3.50 -10.75 -11.20
N TYR A 119 2.26 -10.97 -10.75
CA TYR A 119 1.35 -11.93 -11.35
C TYR A 119 0.22 -11.29 -12.16
N ASP A 120 0.32 -10.01 -12.54
CA ASP A 120 -0.67 -9.27 -13.32
C ASP A 120 -2.13 -9.36 -12.77
N LEU A 121 -2.27 -9.33 -11.44
CA LEU A 121 -3.56 -9.35 -10.75
C LEU A 121 -4.10 -7.92 -10.58
N LYS A 122 -4.50 -7.27 -11.68
CA LYS A 122 -4.96 -5.85 -11.69
C LYS A 122 -6.08 -5.57 -10.69
N ARG A 123 -7.03 -6.51 -10.53
CA ARG A 123 -8.12 -6.37 -9.56
C ARG A 123 -7.59 -6.32 -8.13
N LEU A 124 -6.62 -7.17 -7.79
CA LEU A 124 -6.00 -7.18 -6.47
C LEU A 124 -5.25 -5.87 -6.22
N GLN A 125 -4.60 -5.31 -7.25
CA GLN A 125 -3.92 -4.02 -7.15
C GLN A 125 -4.89 -2.88 -6.79
N HIS A 126 -6.03 -2.79 -7.49
CA HIS A 126 -7.07 -1.81 -7.16
C HIS A 126 -7.68 -2.03 -5.76
N CYS A 127 -7.86 -3.29 -5.36
CA CYS A 127 -8.32 -3.58 -4.00
C CYS A 127 -7.30 -3.11 -2.95
N CYS A 128 -6.01 -3.34 -3.15
CA CYS A 128 -4.96 -2.87 -2.24
C CYS A 128 -5.02 -1.34 -2.06
N GLU A 129 -5.13 -0.59 -3.15
CA GLU A 129 -5.29 0.87 -3.11
C GLU A 129 -6.57 1.30 -2.38
N TYR A 130 -7.71 0.68 -2.71
CA TYR A 130 -8.99 0.96 -2.08
C TYR A 130 -8.96 0.77 -0.56
N PHE A 131 -8.40 -0.35 -0.09
CA PHE A 131 -8.28 -0.63 1.34
C PHE A 131 -7.25 0.27 2.02
N ALA A 132 -6.16 0.64 1.33
CA ALA A 132 -5.18 1.61 1.84
C ALA A 132 -5.82 2.99 2.07
N LEU A 133 -6.65 3.46 1.14
CA LEU A 133 -7.38 4.73 1.26
C LEU A 133 -8.35 4.78 2.44
N ARG A 134 -8.91 3.63 2.82
CA ARG A 134 -9.87 3.49 3.93
C ARG A 134 -9.23 3.05 5.25
N ALA A 135 -7.91 2.87 5.27
CA ALA A 135 -7.20 2.39 6.43
C ALA A 135 -7.25 3.42 7.57
N ASN A 136 -7.48 2.95 8.79
CA ASN A 136 -7.33 3.78 9.99
C ASN A 136 -5.85 3.80 10.40
N PHE A 137 -5.11 4.80 9.94
CA PHE A 137 -3.67 4.89 10.20
C PHE A 137 -3.35 4.93 11.70
N LYS A 138 -4.23 5.48 12.56
CA LYS A 138 -4.03 5.55 14.01
C LYS A 138 -3.79 4.19 14.67
N LYS A 139 -4.35 3.11 14.10
CA LYS A 139 -4.16 1.74 14.59
C LYS A 139 -2.91 1.04 14.06
N CYS A 140 -2.22 1.64 13.08
CA CYS A 140 -1.05 1.04 12.41
C CYS A 140 0.25 1.47 13.08
N GLY A 141 1.25 0.58 13.14
CA GLY A 141 2.59 0.95 13.60
C GLY A 141 3.33 1.82 12.56
N ASN A 142 4.35 2.57 13.00
CA ASN A 142 5.11 3.43 12.09
C ASN A 142 5.80 2.65 10.97
N ASN A 143 6.30 1.44 11.27
CA ASN A 143 6.90 0.57 10.26
C ASN A 143 5.89 0.17 9.18
N ASP A 144 4.65 -0.13 9.56
CA ASP A 144 3.58 -0.50 8.61
C ASP A 144 3.21 0.69 7.73
N LEU A 145 3.11 1.89 8.31
CA LEU A 145 2.84 3.12 7.57
C LEU A 145 3.95 3.46 6.57
N VAL A 146 5.22 3.27 6.95
CA VAL A 146 6.35 3.48 6.03
C VAL A 146 6.33 2.48 4.88
N LYS A 147 6.07 1.20 5.15
CA LYS A 147 5.92 0.19 4.08
C LYS A 147 4.73 0.48 3.18
N LEU A 148 3.62 0.95 3.74
CA LEU A 148 2.45 1.36 2.96
C LEU A 148 2.75 2.60 2.10
N LEU A 149 3.50 3.57 2.62
CA LEU A 149 3.95 4.74 1.88
C LEU A 149 4.89 4.36 0.73
N GLN A 150 5.86 3.47 0.98
CA GLN A 150 6.72 2.90 -0.06
C GLN A 150 5.87 2.26 -1.16
N THR A 151 4.92 1.40 -0.78
CA THR A 151 4.00 0.71 -1.69
C THR A 151 3.22 1.72 -2.55
N ALA A 152 2.64 2.75 -1.91
CA ALA A 152 1.87 3.77 -2.60
C ALA A 152 2.72 4.60 -3.59
N ILE A 153 3.99 4.85 -3.29
CA ILE A 153 4.91 5.58 -4.18
C ILE A 153 5.39 4.70 -5.35
N VAL A 154 5.76 3.44 -5.06
CA VAL A 154 6.26 2.49 -6.07
C VAL A 154 5.18 2.19 -7.11
N TYR A 155 3.96 1.86 -6.65
CA TYR A 155 2.85 1.52 -7.53
C TYR A 155 1.99 2.71 -7.95
N ASN A 156 2.44 3.93 -7.64
CA ASN A 156 1.78 5.19 -7.99
C ASN A 156 0.28 5.21 -7.63
N TYR A 157 -0.04 4.80 -6.40
CA TYR A 157 -1.38 4.96 -5.85
C TYR A 157 -1.76 6.44 -5.72
N ASP A 158 -3.04 6.69 -5.47
CA ASP A 158 -3.67 7.99 -5.32
C ASP A 158 -2.81 8.96 -4.50
N SER A 159 -2.64 10.17 -5.02
CA SER A 159 -1.78 11.18 -4.41
C SER A 159 -2.28 11.62 -3.03
N LYS A 160 -3.60 11.58 -2.78
CA LYS A 160 -4.20 11.88 -1.48
C LYS A 160 -3.84 10.81 -0.44
N LEU A 161 -3.75 9.54 -0.84
CA LEU A 161 -3.25 8.49 0.05
C LEU A 161 -1.81 8.78 0.50
N ARG A 162 -0.93 9.09 -0.46
CA ARG A 162 0.47 9.42 -0.19
C ARG A 162 0.61 10.66 0.70
N GLU A 163 -0.19 11.70 0.44
CA GLU A 163 -0.27 12.90 1.28
C GLU A 163 -0.72 12.58 2.70
N ASN A 164 -1.79 11.80 2.87
CA ASN A 164 -2.28 11.43 4.19
C ASN A 164 -1.25 10.61 4.98
N LEU A 165 -0.53 9.69 4.31
CA LEU A 165 0.52 8.89 4.94
C LEU A 165 1.71 9.73 5.39
N ILE A 166 2.16 10.67 4.54
CA ILE A 166 3.25 11.60 4.89
C ILE A 166 2.84 12.50 6.06
N ASN A 167 1.60 13.01 6.05
CA ASN A 167 1.07 13.83 7.13
C ASN A 167 0.97 13.06 8.45
N GLU A 168 0.48 11.82 8.42
CA GLU A 168 0.40 10.98 9.62
C GLU A 168 1.79 10.66 10.18
N LEU A 169 2.74 10.28 9.31
CA LEU A 169 4.12 10.01 9.71
C LEU A 169 4.82 11.26 10.27
N MET A 170 4.56 12.42 9.69
CA MET A 170 5.05 13.71 10.20
C MET A 170 4.49 14.04 11.58
N ASN A 171 3.18 13.87 11.77
CA ASN A 171 2.54 14.13 13.06
C ASN A 171 3.15 13.25 14.15
N ARG A 172 3.42 11.98 13.83
CA ARG A 172 4.03 11.04 14.78
C ARG A 172 5.51 11.30 15.01
N SER A 173 6.23 11.71 13.98
CA SER A 173 7.67 11.94 14.08
C SER A 173 8.04 13.13 14.94
N GLN A 174 7.12 14.09 15.12
CA GLN A 174 7.24 15.15 16.13
C GLN A 174 7.26 14.62 17.58
N PHE A 175 6.78 13.38 17.81
CA PHE A 175 6.76 12.72 19.11
C PHE A 175 7.68 11.50 19.18
N LEU A 176 8.51 11.28 18.15
CA LEU A 176 9.47 10.18 18.14
C LEU A 176 10.70 10.54 18.98
N ASP A 177 10.59 10.32 20.30
CA ASP A 177 11.76 9.97 21.11
C ASP A 177 12.37 8.66 20.58
N ASN A 178 13.63 8.38 20.96
CA ASN A 178 14.56 7.29 20.56
C ASN A 178 14.03 5.82 20.49
N SER A 179 12.72 5.60 20.49
CA SER A 179 11.97 4.33 20.55
C SER A 179 11.78 3.59 19.21
N VAL A 180 12.03 4.21 18.06
CA VAL A 180 11.96 3.48 16.77
C VAL A 180 13.20 2.61 16.65
N ASN A 181 13.05 1.29 16.47
CA ASN A 181 14.20 0.39 16.27
C ASN A 181 14.55 0.14 14.80
N ASN A 182 13.70 0.56 13.85
CA ASN A 182 13.90 0.37 12.42
C ASN A 182 14.63 1.57 11.79
N GLU A 183 15.82 1.34 11.22
CA GLU A 183 16.68 2.35 10.60
C GLU A 183 16.01 3.05 9.40
N MET A 184 15.35 2.27 8.53
CA MET A 184 14.58 2.80 7.40
C MET A 184 13.49 3.75 7.89
N THR A 185 12.71 3.35 8.89
CA THR A 185 11.65 4.21 9.44
C THR A 185 12.22 5.51 10.02
N LYS A 186 13.38 5.46 10.69
CA LYS A 186 14.07 6.68 11.17
C LYS A 186 14.48 7.59 10.03
N GLU A 187 15.10 7.04 8.99
CA GLU A 187 15.58 7.81 7.83
C GLU A 187 14.38 8.46 7.11
N ILE A 188 13.32 7.71 6.85
CA ILE A 188 12.09 8.22 6.22
C ILE A 188 11.46 9.34 7.05
N CYS A 189 11.28 9.16 8.36
CA CYS A 189 10.75 10.21 9.22
C CYS A 189 11.66 11.46 9.25
N THR A 190 12.98 11.27 9.21
CA THR A 190 13.97 12.36 9.17
C THR A 190 13.87 13.13 7.86
N ILE A 191 13.72 12.45 6.72
CA ILE A 191 13.50 13.08 5.42
C ILE A 191 12.24 13.96 5.47
N ILE A 192 11.13 13.41 5.99
CA ILE A 192 9.87 14.14 6.09
C ILE A 192 10.03 15.42 6.95
N ILE A 193 10.67 15.32 8.13
CA ILE A 193 10.90 16.49 9.01
C ILE A 193 11.87 17.50 8.38
N LYS A 194 12.95 17.03 7.75
CA LYS A 194 13.97 17.93 7.17
C LYS A 194 13.39 18.78 6.03
N HIS A 195 12.45 18.22 5.27
CA HIS A 195 11.83 18.88 4.12
C HIS A 195 10.49 19.55 4.44
N SER A 196 9.91 19.34 5.63
CA SER A 196 8.76 20.12 6.11
C SER A 196 9.13 21.57 6.46
N LEU A 197 10.40 21.80 6.82
CA LEU A 197 10.94 23.12 7.17
C LEU A 197 11.51 23.91 5.97
N LYS A 198 11.56 23.31 4.77
CA LYS A 198 12.21 23.90 3.60
C LYS A 198 11.22 24.06 2.47
N HIS A 199 10.72 25.28 2.31
CA HIS A 199 10.01 25.65 1.10
C HIS A 199 10.69 26.80 0.39
N HIS A 200 10.77 26.65 -0.93
CA HIS A 200 11.02 27.78 -1.81
C HIS A 200 9.69 28.50 -2.03
N VAL A 201 9.49 29.56 -1.25
CA VAL A 201 8.21 30.23 -1.11
C VAL A 201 8.12 31.47 -2.00
N THR A 202 6.93 31.72 -2.56
CA THR A 202 6.52 33.05 -3.04
C THR A 202 5.29 33.50 -2.26
N ASN A 203 5.31 34.72 -1.69
CA ASN A 203 4.15 35.28 -0.99
C ASN A 203 3.04 35.61 -2.00
N MET A 204 1.79 35.28 -1.65
CA MET A 204 0.60 35.60 -2.43
C MET A 204 -0.46 36.30 -1.59
N LEU A 205 -1.17 37.23 -2.22
CA LEU A 205 -2.30 37.96 -1.66
C LEU A 205 -3.58 37.21 -2.01
N GLY A 206 -3.87 36.08 -1.37
CA GLY A 206 -5.14 35.35 -1.58
C GLY A 206 -5.04 34.02 -2.36
N GLY A 207 -6.15 33.27 -2.39
CA GLY A 207 -6.23 31.86 -2.83
C GLY A 207 -6.93 30.91 -1.83
N VAL A 208 -6.77 29.60 -2.03
CA VAL A 208 -7.32 28.55 -1.15
C VAL A 208 -6.17 27.69 -0.62
N CYS A 209 -6.11 27.50 0.69
CA CYS A 209 -5.11 26.62 1.29
C CYS A 209 -5.35 25.16 0.88
N HIS A 210 -4.34 24.52 0.29
CA HIS A 210 -4.35 23.10 -0.11
C HIS A 210 -4.63 22.18 1.07
N SER A 211 -4.01 22.45 2.22
CA SER A 211 -4.08 21.58 3.40
C SER A 211 -5.39 21.72 4.19
N CYS A 212 -5.84 22.95 4.48
CA CYS A 212 -6.99 23.18 5.35
C CYS A 212 -8.23 23.74 4.64
N GLY A 213 -8.17 23.98 3.32
CA GLY A 213 -9.26 24.55 2.54
C GLY A 213 -9.58 26.01 2.84
N GLN A 214 -8.85 26.68 3.76
CA GLN A 214 -9.11 28.06 4.11
C GLN A 214 -8.92 28.97 2.89
N GLN A 215 -10.00 29.63 2.47
CA GLN A 215 -9.98 30.63 1.42
C GLN A 215 -9.66 32.01 1.99
N LYS A 216 -8.79 32.77 1.31
CA LYS A 216 -8.56 34.18 1.60
C LYS A 216 -8.76 35.01 0.33
N ALA A 217 -9.63 36.01 0.43
CA ALA A 217 -9.87 36.97 -0.64
C ALA A 217 -8.73 38.02 -0.73
N MET A 218 -8.49 38.53 -1.94
CA MET A 218 -7.71 39.76 -2.15
C MET A 218 -8.52 40.93 -1.55
N GLY A 219 -8.30 41.25 -0.28
CA GLY A 219 -9.03 42.30 0.44
C GLY A 219 -8.12 43.10 1.36
N ALA A 220 -8.41 44.41 1.43
CA ALA A 220 -7.57 45.52 1.88
C ALA A 220 -6.62 45.25 3.08
N ILE A 221 -5.41 45.78 2.92
CA ILE A 221 -4.33 45.85 3.90
C ILE A 221 -4.84 46.54 5.17
N ILE A 222 -5.29 45.76 6.15
CA ILE A 222 -5.55 46.26 7.50
C ILE A 222 -4.77 45.39 8.48
N GLY A 223 -3.63 45.93 8.92
CA GLY A 223 -3.04 45.68 10.24
C GLY A 223 -2.35 44.35 10.53
N ASN A 224 -2.63 43.25 9.82
CA ASN A 224 -1.89 42.01 10.00
C ASN A 224 -1.84 41.22 8.69
N CYS A 225 -0.64 41.15 8.11
CA CYS A 225 -0.37 40.57 6.79
C CYS A 225 -0.90 39.13 6.73
N CYS A 226 -2.08 38.96 6.14
CA CYS A 226 -2.71 37.66 5.95
C CYS A 226 -2.11 36.95 4.73
N CYS A 227 -0.78 36.85 4.68
CA CYS A 227 -0.06 36.21 3.59
C CYS A 227 -0.45 34.73 3.50
N MET A 228 -0.72 34.30 2.27
CA MET A 228 -0.60 32.90 1.90
C MET A 228 0.66 32.76 1.07
N TRP A 229 1.07 31.52 0.89
CA TRP A 229 2.33 31.25 0.29
C TRP A 229 2.22 30.11 -0.70
N GLN A 230 2.81 30.30 -1.88
CA GLN A 230 2.84 29.31 -2.93
C GLN A 230 4.18 28.59 -2.91
N CYS A 231 4.13 27.26 -2.94
CA CYS A 231 5.32 26.45 -3.17
C CYS A 231 5.75 26.58 -4.64
N LYS A 232 7.00 26.97 -4.90
CA LYS A 232 7.50 27.10 -6.29
C LYS A 232 7.61 25.77 -7.04
N ARG A 233 7.63 24.64 -6.33
CA ARG A 233 7.80 23.30 -6.92
C ARG A 233 6.46 22.62 -7.24
N CYS A 234 5.59 22.48 -6.25
CA CYS A 234 4.29 21.83 -6.44
C CYS A 234 3.15 22.80 -6.79
N HIS A 235 3.43 24.11 -6.81
CA HIS A 235 2.46 25.19 -7.06
C HIS A 235 1.28 25.27 -6.09
N SER A 236 1.21 24.38 -5.08
CA SER A 236 0.21 24.40 -4.01
C SER A 236 0.33 25.65 -3.15
N VAL A 237 -0.82 26.13 -2.67
CA VAL A 237 -0.95 27.32 -1.83
C VAL A 237 -1.23 26.89 -0.40
N TYR A 238 -0.55 27.48 0.56
CA TYR A 238 -0.72 27.17 1.98
C TYR A 238 -0.97 28.45 2.79
N CYS A 239 -1.70 28.33 3.89
CA CYS A 239 -1.84 29.40 4.86
C CYS A 239 -0.70 29.36 5.88
N LEU A 240 -0.52 30.43 6.67
CA LEU A 240 0.49 30.50 7.73
C LEU A 240 0.35 29.39 8.78
N LYS A 241 -0.87 28.91 9.06
CA LYS A 241 -1.08 27.79 10.00
C LYS A 241 -0.60 26.46 9.43
N CYS A 242 -0.63 26.32 8.10
CA CYS A 242 -0.13 25.16 7.38
C CYS A 242 1.31 25.38 6.87
N ALA A 243 2.04 26.36 7.44
CA ALA A 243 3.41 26.71 7.04
C ALA A 243 4.39 25.53 7.06
N LEU A 244 4.11 24.55 7.93
CA LEU A 244 4.96 23.40 8.18
C LEU A 244 4.63 22.19 7.29
N MET A 245 3.65 22.28 6.38
CA MET A 245 3.34 21.17 5.48
C MET A 245 4.44 21.03 4.43
N PRO A 246 5.11 19.88 4.26
CA PRO A 246 6.20 19.71 3.29
C PRO A 246 5.74 19.85 1.83
N CYS A 247 6.68 20.15 0.94
CA CYS A 247 6.43 20.07 -0.50
C CYS A 247 6.36 18.60 -0.90
N MET A 248 5.16 18.11 -1.24
CA MET A 248 4.92 16.70 -1.56
C MET A 248 5.79 16.19 -2.71
N VAL A 249 5.94 16.97 -3.78
CA VAL A 249 6.77 16.61 -4.94
C VAL A 249 8.24 16.42 -4.55
N GLU A 250 8.76 17.30 -3.69
CA GLU A 250 10.14 17.22 -3.22
C GLU A 250 10.35 16.04 -2.27
N VAL A 251 9.45 15.89 -1.29
CA VAL A 251 9.52 14.79 -0.31
C VAL A 251 9.42 13.45 -1.02
N GLU A 252 8.45 13.26 -1.91
CA GLU A 252 8.32 12.02 -2.67
C GLU A 252 9.58 11.69 -3.49
N GLY A 253 10.23 12.70 -4.09
CA GLY A 253 11.51 12.50 -4.79
C GLY A 253 12.61 11.98 -3.87
N HIS A 254 12.75 12.55 -2.67
CA HIS A 254 13.72 12.08 -1.68
C HIS A 254 13.36 10.71 -1.11
N LEU A 255 12.08 10.46 -0.86
CA LEU A 255 11.59 9.18 -0.37
C LEU A 255 11.83 8.06 -1.39
N ARG A 256 11.60 8.31 -2.68
CA ARG A 256 11.87 7.34 -3.75
C ARG A 256 13.33 6.89 -3.72
N ASN A 257 14.26 7.84 -3.69
CA ASN A 257 15.69 7.53 -3.62
C ASN A 257 16.05 6.73 -2.35
N ALA A 258 15.44 7.07 -1.21
CA ALA A 258 15.66 6.34 0.03
C ALA A 258 15.11 4.92 -0.04
N PHE A 259 13.90 4.73 -0.58
CA PHE A 259 13.30 3.41 -0.77
C PHE A 259 14.13 2.53 -1.71
N GLU A 260 14.56 3.07 -2.85
CA GLU A 260 15.43 2.36 -3.79
C GLU A 260 16.74 1.90 -3.13
N LYS A 261 17.36 2.76 -2.31
CA LYS A 261 18.55 2.39 -1.53
C LYS A 261 18.28 1.19 -0.62
N TYR A 262 17.19 1.21 0.15
CA TYR A 262 16.86 0.11 1.08
C TYR A 262 16.47 -1.19 0.37
N GLU A 263 15.82 -1.12 -0.79
CA GLU A 263 15.53 -2.29 -1.61
C GLU A 263 16.82 -2.95 -2.13
N MET A 264 17.76 -2.14 -2.64
CA MET A 264 19.04 -2.64 -3.12
C MET A 264 19.89 -3.25 -2.00
N GLU A 265 19.89 -2.64 -0.81
CA GLU A 265 20.57 -3.20 0.37
C GLU A 265 19.93 -4.51 0.84
N GLY A 266 18.60 -4.63 0.76
CA GLY A 266 17.86 -5.86 1.06
C GLY A 266 18.24 -7.00 0.12
N LEU A 267 18.18 -6.74 -1.19
CA LEU A 267 18.57 -7.71 -2.23
C LEU A 267 20.02 -8.20 -2.04
N LYS A 268 20.94 -7.29 -1.72
CA LYS A 268 22.34 -7.65 -1.47
C LYS A 268 22.47 -8.63 -0.29
N LYS A 269 21.76 -8.36 0.82
CA LYS A 269 21.78 -9.24 2.01
C LYS A 269 21.15 -10.61 1.73
N GLU A 270 20.10 -10.68 0.92
CA GLU A 270 19.48 -11.93 0.50
C GLU A 270 20.46 -12.78 -0.35
N ILE A 271 21.12 -12.17 -1.34
CA ILE A 271 22.12 -12.83 -2.17
C ILE A 271 23.29 -13.33 -1.32
N GLU A 272 23.79 -12.52 -0.40
CA GLU A 272 24.86 -12.91 0.53
C GLU A 272 24.44 -14.10 1.43
N SER A 273 23.19 -14.10 1.88
CA SER A 273 22.63 -15.19 2.70
C SER A 273 22.50 -16.49 1.89
N GLU A 274 22.05 -16.42 0.65
CA GLU A 274 21.95 -17.60 -0.24
C GLU A 274 23.32 -18.19 -0.59
N ILE A 275 24.33 -17.34 -0.85
CA ILE A 275 25.70 -17.79 -1.11
C ILE A 275 26.26 -18.50 0.13
N THR A 276 25.97 -17.98 1.32
CA THR A 276 26.43 -18.56 2.59
C THR A 276 25.73 -19.89 2.87
N ALA A 277 24.42 -19.98 2.64
CA ALA A 277 23.65 -21.21 2.80
C ALA A 277 24.07 -22.33 1.82
N LYS A 278 24.47 -21.99 0.59
CA LYS A 278 24.96 -22.98 -0.40
C LYS A 278 26.40 -23.45 -0.17
N ARG A 279 27.17 -22.76 0.69
CA ARG A 279 28.55 -23.10 1.07
C ARG A 279 28.65 -23.90 2.37
N SER A 280 27.54 -24.03 3.09
CA SER A 280 27.40 -24.79 4.35
C SER A 280 26.89 -26.19 4.07
#